data_AF-A0AAU9THR5-F1
#
_entry.id   AF-A0AAU9THR5-F1
#
_cell.length_a   1.000
_cell.length_b   1.000
_cell.length_c   1.000
_cell.angle_alpha   90.00
_cell.angle_beta   90.00
_cell.angle_gamma   90.00
#
_symmetry.space_group_name_H-M   'P 1'
#
loop_
_entity.id
_entity.type
_entity.pdbx_description
1 polymer ?
#
loop_
_entity_poly.entity_id
_entity_poly.type
_entity_poly.pdbx_seq_one_letter_code
_entity_poly.pdbx_strand_id
1 'polypeptide(L)'
;MGSPIEKSVSATEINLLGSDVTPPNYVHYRMKRSREEMDEPITKQFNDFKEEMRKMMAGQFEKQTSTLREIQQTNHSIESSVAYLIAQNDELKKQLIQLEHQTREDKKYIKILENRIEEMQIGNRKTNFVIKNVPKSDSETKDDLVEMVTTLSQNLNCSISKNDVKDIYRVR
;
A
#
# COMPACT_ATOMS: atom_id res chain seq x y z
N MET A 1 19.10 -21.84 7.24
CA MET A 1 18.76 -21.52 5.83
C MET A 1 20.04 -21.03 5.17
N GLY A 2 20.92 -21.95 4.77
CA GLY A 2 22.18 -21.63 4.12
C GLY A 2 22.10 -22.01 2.65
N SER A 3 22.28 -21.04 1.76
CA SER A 3 22.39 -21.25 0.31
C SER A 3 23.74 -21.89 -0.03
N PRO A 4 23.81 -22.91 -0.92
CA PRO A 4 25.08 -23.48 -1.33
C PRO A 4 25.76 -22.59 -2.37
N ILE A 5 27.06 -22.37 -2.18
CA ILE A 5 27.96 -21.66 -3.10
C ILE A 5 28.23 -22.58 -4.31
N GLU A 6 27.81 -22.16 -5.50
CA GLU A 6 28.16 -22.83 -6.75
C GLU A 6 29.67 -22.70 -7.00
N LYS A 7 30.37 -23.84 -7.02
CA LYS A 7 31.78 -23.92 -7.38
C LYS A 7 31.91 -23.98 -8.90
N SER A 8 32.70 -23.06 -9.44
CA SER A 8 33.19 -23.05 -10.83
C SER A 8 33.78 -24.40 -11.23
N VAL A 9 33.25 -25.00 -12.30
CA VAL A 9 33.74 -26.24 -12.88
C VAL A 9 34.70 -25.89 -14.03
N SER A 10 35.99 -25.74 -13.70
CA SER A 10 37.04 -25.69 -14.72
C SER A 10 37.36 -27.13 -15.13
N ALA A 11 36.75 -27.60 -16.21
CA ALA A 11 37.07 -28.88 -16.81
C ALA A 11 38.31 -28.73 -17.71
N THR A 12 39.45 -29.21 -17.23
CA THR A 12 40.64 -29.48 -18.04
C THR A 12 40.62 -30.97 -18.39
N GLU A 13 39.91 -31.34 -19.46
CA GLU A 13 40.04 -32.67 -20.07
C GLU A 13 41.21 -32.66 -21.05
N ILE A 14 42.42 -32.80 -20.51
CA ILE A 14 43.62 -33.14 -21.26
C ILE A 14 43.85 -34.64 -21.06
N ASN A 15 43.98 -35.35 -22.18
CA ASN A 15 44.31 -36.79 -22.34
C ASN A 15 43.13 -37.74 -22.52
N LEU A 16 42.57 -37.77 -23.73
CA LEU A 16 42.08 -39.02 -24.32
C LEU A 16 41.97 -38.88 -25.84
N LEU A 17 43.09 -39.12 -26.54
CA LEU A 17 43.13 -39.69 -27.90
C LEU A 17 44.59 -39.87 -28.30
N GLY A 18 45.09 -41.08 -28.09
CA GLY A 18 46.27 -41.56 -28.77
C GLY A 18 45.96 -41.73 -30.25
N SER A 19 46.72 -41.02 -31.07
CA SER A 19 47.13 -41.46 -32.39
C SER A 19 48.36 -40.65 -32.77
N ASP A 20 49.54 -41.27 -32.68
CA ASP A 20 50.79 -40.82 -33.27
C ASP A 20 50.63 -40.79 -34.80
N VAL A 21 50.02 -39.72 -35.30
CA VAL A 21 50.01 -39.37 -36.70
C VAL A 21 50.65 -38.00 -36.77
N THR A 22 51.91 -37.97 -37.19
CA THR A 22 52.56 -36.73 -37.62
C THR A 22 51.57 -35.99 -38.52
N PRO A 23 51.15 -34.76 -38.18
CA PRO A 23 50.18 -34.02 -38.98
C PRO A 23 50.66 -34.03 -40.43
N PRO A 24 49.79 -34.30 -41.42
CA PRO A 24 50.19 -34.24 -42.82
C PRO A 24 50.78 -32.85 -43.03
N ASN A 25 51.99 -32.80 -43.58
CA ASN A 25 52.71 -31.58 -43.87
C ASN A 25 51.79 -30.71 -44.74
N TYR A 26 51.05 -29.80 -44.11
CA TYR A 26 50.27 -28.80 -44.79
C TYR A 26 51.31 -27.88 -45.40
N VAL A 27 51.72 -28.22 -46.63
CA VAL A 27 52.30 -27.27 -47.56
C VAL A 27 51.27 -26.15 -47.63
N HIS A 28 51.48 -25.14 -46.79
CA HIS A 28 50.83 -23.87 -47.00
C HIS A 28 51.32 -23.50 -48.39
N TYR A 29 50.43 -23.60 -49.38
CA TYR A 29 50.61 -22.80 -50.57
C TYR A 29 50.82 -21.40 -50.02
N ARG A 30 52.08 -20.95 -49.99
CA ARG A 30 52.36 -19.52 -50.06
C ARG A 30 51.74 -19.13 -51.39
N MET A 31 50.47 -18.76 -51.34
CA MET A 31 49.92 -17.82 -52.31
C MET A 31 50.83 -16.60 -52.19
N LYS A 32 51.90 -16.60 -52.98
CA LYS A 32 52.52 -15.35 -53.39
C LYS A 32 51.37 -14.60 -54.04
N ARG A 33 50.94 -13.51 -53.41
CA ARG A 33 50.00 -12.57 -54.01
C ARG A 33 50.47 -12.33 -55.44
N SER A 34 49.55 -12.36 -56.41
CA SER A 34 49.88 -12.01 -57.79
C SER A 34 50.63 -10.68 -57.75
N ARG A 35 51.73 -10.56 -58.50
CA ARG A 35 52.51 -9.32 -58.56
C ARG A 35 51.67 -8.15 -59.10
N GLU A 36 50.55 -8.45 -59.78
CA GLU A 36 49.57 -7.47 -60.24
C GLU A 36 48.82 -6.77 -59.09
N GLU A 37 48.69 -7.37 -57.90
CA GLU A 37 48.15 -6.69 -56.70
C GLU A 37 49.19 -5.81 -55.98
N MET A 38 50.49 -5.96 -56.31
CA MET A 38 51.56 -5.10 -55.79
C MET A 38 51.83 -3.86 -56.64
N ASP A 39 51.21 -3.74 -57.82
CA ASP A 39 51.38 -2.59 -58.73
C ASP A 39 50.37 -1.46 -58.46
N GLU A 40 49.47 -1.62 -57.48
CA GLU A 40 48.71 -0.47 -56.98
C GLU A 40 49.65 0.44 -56.19
N PRO A 41 49.76 1.73 -56.59
CA PRO A 41 50.65 2.65 -55.90
C PRO A 41 50.22 2.73 -54.43
N ILE A 42 51.20 2.65 -53.51
CA ILE A 42 51.00 2.70 -52.04
C ILE A 42 50.05 3.84 -51.61
N THR A 43 50.02 4.92 -52.38
CA THR A 43 49.10 6.05 -52.22
C THR A 43 47.63 5.66 -52.35
N LYS A 44 47.26 4.74 -53.24
CA LYS A 44 45.89 4.23 -53.41
C LYS A 44 45.46 3.39 -52.19
N GLN A 45 46.28 2.43 -51.77
CA GLN A 45 46.01 1.61 -50.58
C GLN A 45 45.87 2.46 -49.30
N PHE A 46 46.69 3.50 -49.14
CA PHE A 46 46.58 4.42 -48.02
C PHE A 46 45.32 5.29 -48.07
N ASN A 47 44.91 5.72 -49.27
CA ASN A 47 43.66 6.46 -49.46
C ASN A 47 42.44 5.59 -49.16
N ASP A 48 42.43 4.34 -49.62
CA ASP A 48 41.35 3.38 -49.37
C ASP A 48 41.23 3.09 -47.86
N PHE A 49 42.34 2.88 -47.17
CA PHE A 49 42.35 2.73 -45.70
C PHE A 49 41.83 3.97 -44.98
N LYS A 50 42.22 5.17 -45.43
CA LYS A 50 41.75 6.44 -44.86
C LYS A 50 40.25 6.62 -45.06
N GLU A 51 39.73 6.20 -46.20
CA GLU A 51 38.31 6.23 -46.53
C GLU A 51 37.52 5.21 -45.70
N GLU A 52 38.05 4.00 -45.52
CA GLU A 52 37.48 2.97 -44.65
C GLU A 52 37.45 3.42 -43.18
N MET A 53 38.55 4.00 -42.67
CA MET A 53 38.62 4.59 -41.33
C MET A 53 37.61 5.73 -41.15
N ARG A 54 37.47 6.62 -42.15
CA ARG A 54 36.45 7.67 -42.12
C ARG A 54 35.05 7.09 -42.07
N LYS A 55 34.78 6.07 -42.87
CA LYS A 55 33.47 5.42 -42.93
C LYS A 55 33.13 4.69 -41.63
N MET A 56 34.10 4.00 -41.03
CA MET A 56 33.94 3.37 -39.72
C MET A 56 33.68 4.40 -38.62
N MET A 57 34.49 5.46 -38.56
CA MET A 57 34.34 6.53 -37.58
C MET A 57 32.98 7.22 -37.73
N ALA A 58 32.59 7.59 -38.95
CA ALA A 58 31.30 8.22 -39.23
C ALA A 58 30.12 7.31 -38.80
N GLY A 59 30.15 6.02 -39.18
CA GLY A 59 29.12 5.07 -38.79
C GLY A 59 29.07 4.81 -37.28
N GLN A 60 30.21 4.84 -36.60
CA GLN A 60 30.26 4.70 -35.14
C GLN A 60 29.73 5.96 -34.43
N PHE A 61 30.07 7.16 -34.93
CA PHE A 61 29.52 8.42 -34.41
C PHE A 61 28.01 8.51 -34.61
N GLU A 62 27.49 8.09 -35.76
CA GLU A 62 26.04 8.04 -36.00
C GLU A 62 25.34 7.10 -35.01
N LYS A 63 25.88 5.89 -34.81
CA LYS A 63 25.35 4.94 -33.82
C LYS A 63 25.41 5.46 -32.39
N GLN A 64 26.51 6.12 -32.00
CA GLN A 64 26.63 6.73 -30.67
C GLN A 64 25.67 7.89 -30.49
N THR A 65 25.45 8.69 -31.54
CA THR A 65 24.52 9.83 -31.49
C THR A 65 23.08 9.34 -31.41
N SER A 66 22.73 8.27 -32.12
CA SER A 66 21.38 7.68 -32.05
C SER A 66 21.10 7.09 -30.66
N THR A 67 22.03 6.34 -30.08
CA THR A 67 21.85 5.78 -28.72
C THR A 67 21.76 6.88 -27.67
N LEU A 68 22.54 7.95 -27.77
CA LEU A 68 22.43 9.10 -26.86
C LEU A 68 21.06 9.78 -26.98
N ARG A 69 20.51 9.90 -28.19
CA ARG A 69 19.16 10.47 -28.39
C ARG A 69 18.09 9.57 -27.76
N GLU A 70 18.20 8.26 -27.92
CA GLU A 70 17.29 7.30 -27.30
C GLU A 70 17.36 7.39 -25.77
N ILE A 71 18.56 7.46 -25.20
CA ILE A 71 18.76 7.63 -23.74
C ILE A 71 18.16 8.95 -23.25
N GLN A 72 18.32 10.04 -24.00
CA GLN A 72 17.70 11.31 -23.63
C GLN A 72 16.16 11.21 -23.64
N GLN A 73 15.60 10.55 -24.64
CA GLN A 73 14.16 10.37 -24.77
C GLN A 73 13.61 9.46 -23.65
N THR A 74 14.31 8.38 -23.30
CA THR A 74 13.89 7.51 -22.19
C THR A 74 13.98 8.26 -20.86
N ASN A 75 15.05 9.00 -20.62
CA ASN A 75 15.20 9.82 -19.40
C ASN A 75 14.07 10.85 -19.28
N HIS A 76 13.73 11.55 -20.36
CA HIS A 76 12.62 12.50 -20.35
C HIS A 76 11.26 11.83 -20.05
N SER A 77 11.06 10.62 -20.60
CA SER A 77 9.85 9.82 -20.36
C SER A 77 9.79 9.33 -18.91
N ILE A 78 10.93 8.95 -18.33
CA ILE A 78 11.06 8.57 -16.91
C ILE A 78 10.74 9.77 -16.02
N GLU A 79 11.34 10.94 -16.28
CA GLU A 79 11.07 12.17 -15.52
C GLU A 79 9.58 12.52 -15.54
N SER A 80 8.95 12.45 -16.71
CA SER A 80 7.51 12.70 -16.86
C SER A 80 6.67 11.71 -16.06
N SER A 81 7.02 10.43 -16.10
CA SER A 81 6.32 9.38 -15.35
C SER A 81 6.48 9.56 -13.83
N VAL A 82 7.69 9.93 -13.38
CA VAL A 82 7.97 10.21 -11.97
C VAL A 82 7.19 11.44 -11.49
N ALA A 83 7.18 12.52 -12.26
CA ALA A 83 6.42 13.72 -11.94
C ALA A 83 4.91 13.42 -11.81
N TYR A 84 4.38 12.60 -12.72
CA TYR A 84 2.99 12.14 -12.65
C TYR A 84 2.70 11.31 -11.39
N LEU A 85 3.59 10.37 -11.05
CA LEU A 85 3.44 9.56 -9.83
C LEU A 85 3.55 10.40 -8.55
N ILE A 86 4.38 11.44 -8.53
CA ILE A 86 4.46 12.37 -7.40
C ILE A 86 3.14 13.11 -7.25
N ALA A 87 2.59 13.65 -8.34
CA ALA A 87 1.31 14.36 -8.32
C ALA A 87 0.16 13.46 -7.83
N GLN A 88 0.09 12.21 -8.31
CA GLN A 88 -0.91 11.24 -7.83
C GLN A 88 -0.73 10.92 -6.34
N ASN A 89 0.51 10.70 -5.88
CA ASN A 89 0.77 10.42 -4.47
C ASN A 89 0.36 11.58 -3.57
N ASP A 90 0.62 12.82 -4.00
CA ASP A 90 0.20 14.01 -3.26
C ASP A 90 -1.32 14.14 -3.19
N GLU A 91 -2.03 13.81 -4.27
CA GLU A 91 -3.50 13.79 -4.29
C GLU A 91 -4.06 12.71 -3.36
N LEU A 92 -3.56 11.47 -3.45
CA LEU A 92 -3.96 10.37 -2.58
C LEU A 92 -3.71 10.68 -1.12
N LYS A 93 -2.56 11.31 -0.80
CA LYS A 93 -2.24 11.75 0.56
C LYS A 93 -3.23 12.78 1.08
N LYS A 94 -3.66 13.75 0.24
CA LYS A 94 -4.69 14.72 0.61
C LYS A 94 -6.03 14.04 0.89
N GLN A 95 -6.45 13.12 0.03
CA GLN A 95 -7.69 12.36 0.22
C GLN A 95 -7.66 11.53 1.51
N LEU A 96 -6.52 10.90 1.80
CA LEU A 96 -6.34 10.12 3.03
C LEU A 96 -6.49 11.00 4.27
N ILE A 97 -5.84 12.16 4.32
CA ILE A 97 -5.96 13.10 5.44
C ILE A 97 -7.41 13.57 5.62
N GLN A 98 -8.14 13.83 4.53
CA GLN A 98 -9.55 14.22 4.58
C GLN A 98 -10.42 13.08 5.14
N LEU A 99 -10.20 11.84 4.71
CA LEU A 99 -10.92 10.67 5.22
C LEU A 99 -10.64 10.41 6.70
N GLU A 100 -9.40 10.57 7.14
CA GLU A 100 -9.04 10.45 8.55
C GLU A 100 -9.72 11.53 9.41
N HIS A 101 -9.76 12.77 8.91
CA HIS A 101 -10.47 13.85 9.57
C HIS A 101 -11.97 13.55 9.66
N GLN A 102 -12.60 13.18 8.55
CA GLN A 102 -14.03 12.84 8.53
C GLN A 102 -14.35 11.69 9.49
N THR A 103 -13.56 10.62 9.46
CA THR A 103 -13.71 9.47 10.38
C THR A 103 -13.65 9.90 11.85
N ARG A 104 -12.80 10.87 12.19
CA ARG A 104 -12.69 11.39 13.56
C ARG A 104 -13.93 12.18 13.96
N GLU A 105 -14.43 13.03 13.08
CA GLU A 105 -15.65 13.81 13.34
C GLU A 105 -16.89 12.91 13.42
N ASP A 106 -17.01 11.93 12.53
CA ASP A 106 -18.11 10.95 12.54
C ASP A 106 -18.12 10.17 13.85
N LYS A 107 -16.96 9.70 14.34
CA LYS A 107 -16.87 9.01 15.63
C LYS A 107 -17.28 9.89 16.81
N LYS A 108 -16.91 11.18 16.80
CA LYS A 108 -17.37 12.12 17.83
C LYS A 108 -18.89 12.28 17.77
N TYR A 109 -19.44 12.42 16.58
CA TYR A 109 -20.87 12.59 16.38
C TYR A 109 -21.67 11.34 16.81
N ILE A 110 -21.19 10.14 16.45
CA ILE A 110 -21.76 8.86 16.90
C ILE A 110 -21.80 8.82 18.44
N LYS A 111 -20.69 9.16 19.11
CA LYS A 111 -20.65 9.18 20.59
C LYS A 111 -21.67 10.15 21.19
N ILE A 112 -21.86 11.32 20.59
CA ILE A 112 -22.87 12.29 21.04
C ILE A 112 -24.28 11.70 20.89
N LEU A 113 -24.57 11.05 19.77
CA LEU A 113 -25.86 10.41 19.53
C LEU A 113 -26.10 9.24 20.49
N GLU A 114 -25.10 8.40 20.73
CA GLU A 114 -25.17 7.28 21.67
C GLU A 114 -25.47 7.77 23.09
N ASN A 115 -24.74 8.78 23.56
CA ASN A 115 -25.00 9.39 24.88
C ASN A 115 -26.43 9.94 24.98
N ARG A 116 -26.91 10.62 23.94
CA ARG A 116 -28.28 11.16 23.93
C ARG A 116 -29.33 10.05 23.97
N ILE A 117 -29.10 8.96 23.23
CA ILE A 117 -29.99 7.79 23.26
C ILE A 117 -29.98 7.17 24.65
N GLU A 118 -28.80 7.03 25.28
CA GLU A 118 -28.67 6.50 26.63
C GLU A 118 -29.42 7.36 27.65
N GLU A 119 -29.25 8.68 27.64
CA GLU A 119 -29.98 9.61 28.51
C GLU A 119 -31.49 9.49 28.33
N MET A 120 -31.96 9.44 27.08
CA MET A 120 -33.39 9.22 26.79
C MET A 120 -33.88 7.89 27.33
N GLN A 121 -33.10 6.81 27.17
CA GLN A 121 -33.47 5.50 27.67
C GLN A 121 -33.50 5.46 29.19
N ILE A 122 -32.54 6.10 29.87
CA ILE A 122 -32.52 6.23 31.33
C ILE A 122 -33.76 7.00 31.79
N GLY A 123 -34.07 8.13 31.16
CA GLY A 123 -35.24 8.96 31.49
C GLY A 123 -36.58 8.25 31.24
N ASN A 124 -36.65 7.37 30.23
CA ASN A 124 -37.86 6.62 29.90
C ASN A 124 -38.05 5.34 30.72
N ARG A 125 -37.04 4.90 31.49
CA ARG A 125 -37.22 3.75 32.38
C ARG A 125 -38.25 4.11 33.45
N LYS A 126 -39.28 3.28 33.59
CA LYS A 126 -40.25 3.42 34.67
C LYS A 126 -39.52 3.40 36.01
N THR A 127 -39.58 4.51 36.74
CA THR A 127 -39.10 4.60 38.12
C THR A 127 -40.11 3.89 39.02
N ASN A 128 -39.75 2.70 39.49
CA ASN A 128 -40.58 1.94 40.42
C ASN A 128 -40.04 2.15 41.83
N PHE A 129 -40.92 2.49 42.78
CA PHE A 129 -40.59 2.59 44.20
C PHE A 129 -41.27 1.45 44.96
N VAL A 130 -40.52 0.71 45.76
CA VAL A 130 -41.05 -0.43 46.53
C VAL A 130 -40.97 -0.10 48.00
N ILE A 131 -42.14 -0.01 48.64
CA ILE A 131 -42.26 0.21 50.08
C ILE A 131 -42.53 -1.15 50.73
N LYS A 132 -41.66 -1.54 51.66
CA LYS A 132 -41.80 -2.79 52.42
C LYS A 132 -42.39 -2.50 53.79
N ASN A 133 -42.95 -3.54 54.42
CA ASN A 133 -43.51 -3.49 55.77
C ASN A 133 -44.65 -2.48 55.95
N VAL A 134 -45.44 -2.28 54.90
CA VAL A 134 -46.64 -1.43 54.94
C VAL A 134 -47.79 -2.25 55.52
N PRO A 135 -48.37 -1.86 56.67
CA PRO A 135 -49.54 -2.53 57.25
C PRO A 135 -50.67 -2.67 56.24
N LYS A 136 -51.43 -3.77 56.29
CA LYS A 136 -52.52 -4.05 55.35
C LYS A 136 -53.87 -3.87 56.06
N SER A 137 -54.78 -3.14 55.41
CA SER A 137 -56.18 -3.02 55.82
C SER A 137 -57.05 -3.95 54.97
N ASP A 138 -58.12 -4.50 55.54
CA ASP A 138 -58.97 -5.51 54.88
C ASP A 138 -59.76 -4.97 53.67
N SER A 139 -60.00 -3.66 53.63
CA SER A 139 -60.76 -2.96 52.58
C SER A 139 -59.99 -1.76 52.00
N GLU A 140 -58.69 -1.93 51.75
CA GLU A 140 -57.83 -0.88 51.21
C GLU A 140 -58.12 -0.60 49.73
N THR A 141 -58.30 0.67 49.39
CA THR A 141 -58.49 1.18 48.03
C THR A 141 -57.20 1.74 47.43
N LYS A 142 -57.21 2.04 46.12
CA LYS A 142 -56.05 2.71 45.48
C LYS A 142 -55.79 4.10 46.07
N ASP A 143 -56.84 4.83 46.44
CA ASP A 143 -56.69 6.17 47.02
C ASP A 143 -56.05 6.11 48.41
N ASP A 144 -56.38 5.10 49.22
CA ASP A 144 -55.76 4.88 50.54
C ASP A 144 -54.24 4.64 50.39
N LEU A 145 -53.84 3.84 49.38
CA LEU A 145 -52.43 3.61 49.08
C LEU A 145 -51.70 4.89 48.65
N VAL A 146 -52.33 5.73 47.81
CA VAL A 146 -51.76 7.02 47.38
C VAL A 146 -51.63 7.97 48.56
N GLU A 147 -52.63 8.03 49.45
CA GLU A 147 -52.58 8.85 50.66
C GLU A 147 -51.47 8.41 51.60
N MET A 148 -51.27 7.11 51.77
CA MET A 148 -50.19 6.57 52.58
C MET A 148 -48.81 6.97 52.05
N VAL A 149 -48.61 6.89 50.74
CA VAL A 149 -47.37 7.34 50.07
C VAL A 149 -47.17 8.84 50.22
N THR A 150 -48.24 9.63 50.06
CA THR A 150 -48.19 11.09 50.18
C THR A 150 -47.84 11.51 51.61
N THR A 151 -48.41 10.83 52.61
CA THR A 151 -48.11 11.09 54.03
C THR A 151 -46.67 10.70 54.35
N LEU A 152 -46.20 9.55 53.84
CA LEU A 152 -44.81 9.13 53.98
C LEU A 152 -43.85 10.13 53.33
N SER A 153 -44.18 10.66 52.15
CA SER A 153 -43.33 11.62 51.45
C SER A 153 -43.22 12.94 52.23
N GLN A 154 -44.33 13.42 52.79
CA GLN A 154 -44.34 14.62 53.65
C GLN A 154 -43.42 14.44 54.87
N ASN A 155 -43.44 13.27 55.50
CA ASN A 155 -42.56 12.96 56.63
C ASN A 155 -41.07 12.93 56.25
N LEU A 156 -40.75 12.66 54.99
CA LEU A 156 -39.38 12.66 54.47
C LEU A 156 -38.98 14.02 53.86
N ASN A 157 -39.81 15.06 54.00
CA ASN A 157 -39.66 16.36 53.34
C ASN A 157 -39.58 16.26 51.79
N CYS A 158 -40.28 15.28 51.21
CA CYS A 158 -40.45 15.12 49.77
C CYS A 158 -41.86 15.55 49.34
N SER A 159 -41.96 16.45 48.37
CA SER A 159 -43.23 16.89 47.79
C SER A 159 -43.65 15.96 46.65
N ILE A 160 -44.36 14.88 46.96
CA ILE A 160 -44.99 14.00 45.97
C ILE A 160 -46.47 14.38 45.85
N SER A 161 -46.90 14.71 44.63
CA SER A 161 -48.31 14.97 44.31
C SER A 161 -49.01 13.68 43.88
N LYS A 162 -50.33 13.63 44.04
CA LYS A 162 -51.15 12.50 43.54
C LYS A 162 -50.96 12.26 42.03
N ASN A 163 -50.71 13.33 41.26
CA ASN A 163 -50.48 13.25 39.81
C ASN A 163 -49.12 12.61 39.44
N ASP A 164 -48.19 12.54 40.39
CA ASP A 164 -46.87 11.94 40.17
C ASP A 164 -46.92 10.42 40.27
N VAL A 165 -47.98 9.87 40.89
CA VAL A 165 -48.19 8.43 41.05
C VAL A 165 -49.00 7.91 39.87
N LYS A 166 -48.31 7.26 38.92
CA LYS A 166 -48.94 6.72 37.70
C LYS A 166 -49.72 5.42 37.96
N ASP A 167 -49.19 4.53 38.78
CA ASP A 167 -49.86 3.30 39.20
C ASP A 167 -49.34 2.87 40.58
N ILE A 168 -50.19 2.22 41.35
CA ILE A 168 -49.88 1.76 42.71
C ILE A 168 -50.66 0.48 43.01
N TYR A 169 -49.96 -0.51 43.55
CA TYR A 169 -50.52 -1.80 43.90
C TYR A 169 -49.62 -2.52 44.90
N ARG A 170 -50.19 -3.47 45.65
CA ARG A 170 -49.42 -4.39 46.48
C ARG A 170 -48.91 -5.55 45.63
N VAL A 171 -47.62 -5.85 45.78
CA VAL A 171 -47.02 -7.06 45.20
C VAL A 171 -47.33 -8.24 46.15
N ARG A 172 -47.76 -9.38 45.59
CA ARG A 172 -48.00 -10.62 46.35
C ARG A 172 -46.71 -11.27 46.82
#